data_AF-A0A6L2NGW3-F1
#
_entry.id   AF-A0A6L2NGW3-F1
#
_cell.length_a   1.000
_cell.length_b   1.000
_cell.length_c   1.000
_cell.angle_alpha   90.00
_cell.angle_beta   90.00
_cell.angle_gamma   90.00
#
_symmetry.space_group_name_H-M   'P 1'
#
loop_
_entity.id
_entity.type
_entity.pdbx_description
1 polymer ?
#
loop_
_entity_poly.entity_id
_entity_poly.type
_entity_poly.pdbx_seq_one_letter_code
_entity_poly.pdbx_strand_id
1 'polypeptide(L)'
;MAAEDKKTVYDFTVKDVKGQDVELSKYRGKVLLIVNVASQCGFTNSNYPELTTLYQKYKDQGGFLGDSIKWNFTKFLVDREGKVVDRYAPTTSPLSIEKDIKKLLNVA
;
A
#
# COMPACT_ATOMS: atom_id res chain seq x y z
N MET A 1 -7.71 14.47 -29.36
CA MET A 1 -7.03 13.41 -28.58
C MET A 1 -7.92 13.10 -27.40
N ALA A 2 -8.58 11.94 -27.37
CA ALA A 2 -9.29 11.53 -26.16
C ALA A 2 -8.25 11.23 -25.08
N ALA A 3 -8.37 11.84 -23.90
CA ALA A 3 -7.55 11.45 -22.75
C ALA A 3 -7.85 9.98 -22.45
N GLU A 4 -6.82 9.13 -22.38
CA GLU A 4 -6.98 7.79 -21.84
C GLU A 4 -7.58 7.89 -20.44
N ASP A 5 -8.69 7.19 -20.23
CA ASP A 5 -9.35 7.06 -18.93
C ASP A 5 -8.49 6.16 -18.03
N LYS A 6 -7.38 6.70 -17.54
CA LYS A 6 -6.41 5.98 -16.71
C LYS A 6 -7.02 5.73 -15.35
N LYS A 7 -7.58 4.54 -15.16
CA LYS A 7 -8.05 4.07 -13.86
C LYS A 7 -6.91 4.10 -12.84
N THR A 8 -7.12 4.80 -11.74
CA THR A 8 -6.20 4.92 -10.61
C THR A 8 -6.80 4.22 -9.40
N VAL A 9 -5.99 4.05 -8.34
CA VAL A 9 -6.55 3.56 -7.08
C VAL A 9 -7.59 4.50 -6.49
N TYR A 10 -7.65 5.76 -6.91
CA TYR A 10 -8.59 6.76 -6.38
C TYR A 10 -10.03 6.57 -6.87
N ASP A 11 -10.25 5.72 -7.88
CA ASP A 11 -11.57 5.41 -8.41
C ASP A 11 -12.30 4.31 -7.62
N PHE A 12 -11.65 3.76 -6.58
CA PHE A 12 -12.20 2.68 -5.76
C PHE A 12 -12.72 3.17 -4.41
N THR A 13 -13.82 2.56 -4.00
CA THR A 13 -14.33 2.59 -2.63
C THR A 13 -14.15 1.22 -2.02
N VAL A 14 -13.53 1.16 -0.85
CA VAL A 14 -13.30 -0.08 -0.10
C VAL A 14 -14.02 -0.01 1.24
N LYS A 15 -14.25 -1.16 1.87
CA LYS A 15 -14.72 -1.21 3.26
C LYS A 15 -13.53 -1.13 4.20
N ASP A 16 -13.63 -0.39 5.30
CA ASP A 16 -12.66 -0.49 6.39
C ASP A 16 -12.94 -1.70 7.31
N VAL A 17 -12.08 -1.90 8.31
CA VAL A 17 -12.24 -2.97 9.31
C VAL A 17 -13.52 -2.88 10.14
N LYS A 18 -14.22 -1.74 10.12
CA LYS A 18 -15.52 -1.52 10.78
C LYS A 18 -16.70 -1.67 9.81
N GLY A 19 -16.44 -1.99 8.54
CA GLY A 19 -17.46 -2.12 7.49
C GLY A 19 -17.94 -0.78 6.91
N GLN A 20 -17.24 0.31 7.17
CA GLN A 20 -17.57 1.63 6.63
C GLN A 20 -16.96 1.82 5.25
N ASP A 21 -17.68 2.49 4.35
CA ASP A 21 -17.12 2.85 3.05
C ASP A 21 -16.02 3.90 3.19
N VAL A 22 -14.90 3.62 2.53
CA VAL A 22 -13.74 4.50 2.44
C VAL A 22 -13.40 4.68 0.98
N GLU A 23 -13.65 5.88 0.48
CA GLU A 23 -13.17 6.31 -0.83
C GLU A 23 -11.65 6.45 -0.79
N LEU A 24 -10.94 5.76 -1.68
CA LEU A 24 -9.49 5.82 -1.73
C LEU A 24 -8.96 7.17 -2.25
N SER A 25 -9.82 7.97 -2.87
CA SER A 25 -9.56 9.35 -3.26
C SER A 25 -9.04 10.23 -2.11
N LYS A 26 -9.39 9.92 -0.85
CA LYS A 26 -8.90 10.65 0.34
C LYS A 26 -7.38 10.54 0.55
N TYR A 27 -6.73 9.61 -0.12
CA TYR A 27 -5.27 9.42 -0.10
C TYR A 27 -4.55 10.10 -1.28
N ARG A 28 -5.26 10.93 -2.06
CA ARG A 28 -4.67 11.69 -3.16
C ARG A 28 -3.43 12.47 -2.72
N GLY A 29 -2.36 12.38 -3.52
CA GLY A 29 -1.09 13.04 -3.21
C GLY A 29 -0.21 12.29 -2.21
N LYS A 30 -0.65 11.15 -1.68
CA LYS A 30 0.14 10.30 -0.78
C LYS A 30 0.71 9.10 -1.52
N VAL A 31 1.92 8.69 -1.12
CA VAL A 31 2.44 7.37 -1.46
C VAL A 31 1.68 6.34 -0.63
N LEU A 32 1.27 5.24 -1.26
CA LEU A 32 0.54 4.15 -0.60
C LEU A 32 1.29 2.84 -0.74
N LEU A 33 1.37 2.09 0.36
CA LEU A 33 1.71 0.67 0.34
C LEU A 33 0.43 -0.11 0.63
N ILE A 34 -0.10 -0.80 -0.39
CA ILE A 34 -1.29 -1.64 -0.28
C ILE A 34 -0.88 -3.09 -0.09
N VAL A 35 -1.31 -3.72 1.00
CA VAL A 35 -0.92 -5.11 1.33
C VAL A 35 -2.16 -5.95 1.58
N ASN A 36 -2.26 -7.09 0.91
CA ASN A 36 -3.27 -8.08 1.28
C ASN A 36 -2.75 -8.89 2.46
N VAL A 37 -3.46 -8.89 3.59
CA VAL A 37 -3.00 -9.51 4.84
C VAL A 37 -3.80 -10.77 5.18
N ALA A 38 -3.23 -11.63 6.04
CA ALA A 38 -3.93 -12.77 6.64
C ALA A 38 -3.43 -13.01 8.07
N SER A 39 -4.34 -13.36 8.98
CA SER A 39 -4.04 -13.59 10.40
C SER A 39 -3.40 -14.95 10.68
N GLN A 40 -3.67 -15.97 9.85
CA GLN A 40 -3.17 -17.34 10.03
C GLN A 40 -2.29 -17.76 8.84
N CYS A 41 -1.15 -17.09 8.67
CA CYS A 41 -0.21 -17.37 7.59
C CYS A 41 1.23 -17.40 8.12
N GLY A 42 2.07 -18.28 7.57
CA GLY A 42 3.47 -18.42 8.01
C GLY A 42 4.32 -17.14 7.88
N PHE A 43 3.87 -16.16 7.10
CA PHE A 43 4.53 -14.88 6.90
C PHE A 43 4.08 -13.78 7.88
N THR A 44 3.07 -14.04 8.71
CA THR A 44 2.51 -13.07 9.67
C THR A 44 3.56 -12.57 10.65
N ASN A 45 4.38 -13.46 11.22
CA ASN A 45 5.34 -13.11 12.27
C ASN A 45 6.47 -12.20 11.80
N SER A 46 6.82 -12.21 10.50
CA SER A 46 7.84 -11.30 9.95
C SER A 46 7.22 -10.05 9.32
N ASN A 47 6.12 -10.19 8.60
CA ASN A 47 5.56 -9.07 7.83
C ASN A 47 4.92 -8.01 8.73
N TYR A 48 4.16 -8.39 9.76
CA TYR A 48 3.48 -7.40 10.61
C TYR A 48 4.43 -6.47 11.38
N PRO A 49 5.50 -6.98 12.03
CA PRO A 49 6.48 -6.10 12.68
C PRO A 49 7.12 -5.12 11.70
N GLU A 50 7.56 -5.59 10.54
CA GLU A 50 8.22 -4.75 9.53
C GLU A 50 7.28 -3.70 8.92
N LEU A 51 6.03 -4.07 8.64
CA LEU A 51 4.99 -3.13 8.21
C LEU A 51 4.73 -2.08 9.29
N THR A 52 4.75 -2.47 10.57
CA THR A 52 4.61 -1.55 11.70
C THR A 52 5.80 -0.59 11.77
N THR A 53 7.03 -1.06 11.55
CA THR A 53 8.22 -0.21 11.49
C THR A 53 8.10 0.84 10.38
N LEU A 54 7.71 0.42 9.16
CA LEU A 54 7.49 1.35 8.06
C LEU A 54 6.37 2.36 8.37
N TYR A 55 5.26 1.89 8.94
CA TYR A 55 4.16 2.76 9.35
C TYR A 55 4.63 3.82 10.35
N GLN A 56 5.32 3.45 11.42
CA GLN A 56 5.78 4.42 12.41
C GLN A 56 6.73 5.46 11.84
N LYS A 57 7.57 5.05 10.88
CA LYS A 57 8.55 5.93 10.23
C LYS A 57 7.92 6.93 9.26
N TYR A 58 6.86 6.51 8.54
CA TYR A 58 6.30 7.26 7.42
C TYR A 58 4.84 7.69 7.59
N LYS A 59 4.17 7.41 8.71
CA LYS A 59 2.75 7.76 8.95
C LYS A 59 2.45 9.26 8.77
N ASP A 60 3.42 10.11 9.05
CA ASP A 60 3.29 11.57 8.91
C ASP A 60 3.67 12.05 7.49
N GLN A 61 4.14 11.14 6.62
CA GLN A 61 4.64 11.38 5.26
C GLN A 61 3.88 10.60 4.17
N GLY A 62 3.06 9.60 4.52
CA GLY A 62 2.36 8.72 3.57
C GLY A 62 1.28 7.84 4.21
N GLY A 63 0.29 7.42 3.42
CA GLY A 63 -0.84 6.61 3.87
C GLY A 63 -0.56 5.11 3.73
N PHE A 64 -1.05 4.29 4.65
CA PHE A 64 -1.00 2.83 4.55
C PHE A 64 -2.41 2.27 4.40
N LEU A 65 -2.57 1.27 3.55
CA LEU A 65 -3.85 0.64 3.27
C LEU A 65 -3.68 -0.89 3.17
N GLY A 66 -4.65 -1.65 3.62
CA GLY A 66 -4.65 -3.10 3.44
C GLY A 66 -6.07 -3.61 3.48
N ASP A 67 -6.48 -4.32 2.42
CA ASP A 67 -7.62 -5.22 2.48
C ASP A 67 -7.55 -6.33 1.42
N SER A 68 -8.34 -7.38 1.69
CA SER A 68 -8.10 -8.78 1.37
C SER A 68 -8.23 -9.20 -0.10
N ILE A 69 -7.22 -9.91 -0.63
CA ILE A 69 -7.28 -10.73 -1.86
C ILE A 69 -6.49 -12.03 -1.60
N LYS A 70 -6.96 -13.18 -2.10
CA LYS A 70 -6.34 -14.50 -1.91
C LYS A 70 -4.99 -14.64 -2.64
N TRP A 71 -3.91 -14.15 -2.01
CA TRP A 71 -2.49 -14.57 -2.16
C TRP A 71 -1.64 -13.85 -1.09
N ASN A 72 -1.78 -14.24 0.18
CA ASN A 72 -1.38 -13.46 1.37
C ASN A 72 0.01 -12.77 1.26
N PHE A 73 0.10 -11.49 1.64
CA PHE A 73 1.29 -10.62 1.73
C PHE A 73 1.92 -10.11 0.42
N THR A 74 1.21 -10.16 -0.70
CA THR A 74 1.55 -9.37 -1.89
C THR A 74 1.42 -7.87 -1.56
N LYS A 75 2.39 -7.07 -1.99
CA LYS A 75 2.44 -5.63 -1.69
C LYS A 75 2.45 -4.85 -2.99
N PHE A 76 1.67 -3.78 -3.06
CA PHE A 76 1.60 -2.88 -4.20
C PHE A 76 2.03 -1.50 -3.75
N LEU A 77 3.07 -0.95 -4.38
CA LEU A 77 3.50 0.42 -4.14
C LEU A 77 2.79 1.33 -5.14
N VAL A 78 2.15 2.36 -4.61
CA VAL A 78 1.36 3.32 -5.38
C VAL A 78 1.95 4.71 -5.20
N ASP A 79 2.14 5.41 -6.31
CA ASP A 79 2.63 6.79 -6.31
C ASP A 79 1.55 7.81 -5.88
N ARG A 80 1.95 9.08 -5.83
CA ARG A 80 1.07 10.21 -5.46
C ARG A 80 -0.03 10.51 -6.48
N GLU A 81 0.08 9.96 -7.69
CA GLU A 81 -0.93 10.08 -8.75
C GLU A 81 -1.95 8.93 -8.67
N GLY A 82 -1.76 7.97 -7.76
CA GLY A 82 -2.64 6.83 -7.59
C GLY A 82 -2.33 5.68 -8.54
N LYS A 83 -1.15 5.65 -9.17
CA LYS A 83 -0.72 4.58 -10.06
C LYS A 83 0.10 3.56 -9.31
N VAL A 84 -0.17 2.27 -9.55
CA VAL A 84 0.69 1.19 -9.06
C VAL A 84 2.01 1.27 -9.84
N VAL A 85 3.11 1.50 -9.13
CA VAL A 85 4.44 1.62 -9.73
C VAL A 85 5.29 0.38 -9.51
N ASP A 86 5.00 -0.42 -8.47
CA ASP A 86 5.69 -1.69 -8.20
C ASP A 86 4.80 -2.71 -7.50
N ARG A 87 5.15 -3.99 -7.65
CA ARG A 87 4.52 -5.14 -7.01
C ARG A 87 5.58 -6.06 -6.40
N TYR A 88 5.41 -6.40 -5.13
CA TYR A 88 6.34 -7.26 -4.40
C TYR A 88 5.68 -8.57 -3.99
N ALA A 89 6.46 -9.65 -4.05
CA ALA A 89 6.02 -10.99 -3.69
C ALA A 89 5.75 -11.10 -2.18
N PRO A 90 4.92 -12.08 -1.74
CA PRO A 90 4.73 -12.41 -0.32
C PRO A 90 6.02 -12.58 0.48
N THR A 91 7.05 -13.15 -0.15
CA THR A 91 8.37 -13.42 0.44
C THR A 91 9.26 -12.18 0.53
N THR A 92 8.90 -11.08 -0.13
CA THR A 92 9.64 -9.83 -0.03
C THR A 92 9.39 -9.20 1.35
N SER A 93 10.47 -9.03 2.10
CA SER A 93 10.50 -8.28 3.36
C SER A 93 10.00 -6.86 3.14
N PRO A 94 9.00 -6.38 3.91
CA PRO A 94 8.60 -4.98 3.83
C PRO A 94 9.77 -3.99 3.98
N LEU A 95 10.74 -4.25 4.86
CA LEU A 95 11.87 -3.33 5.06
C LEU A 95 12.72 -3.13 3.80
N SER A 96 12.84 -4.13 2.91
CA SER A 96 13.61 -3.96 1.68
C SER A 96 12.93 -3.01 0.67
N ILE A 97 11.63 -2.75 0.84
CA ILE A 97 10.84 -1.82 0.02
C ILE A 97 11.08 -0.36 0.44
N GLU A 98 11.72 -0.11 1.60
CA GLU A 98 11.96 1.24 2.11
C GLU A 98 12.66 2.14 1.08
N LYS A 99 13.62 1.59 0.33
CA LYS A 99 14.35 2.32 -0.71
C LYS A 99 13.41 2.89 -1.79
N ASP A 100 12.40 2.12 -2.19
CA ASP A 100 11.46 2.50 -3.23
C ASP A 100 10.42 3.50 -2.69
N ILE A 101 10.00 3.33 -1.44
CA ILE A 101 9.17 4.31 -0.72
C ILE A 101 9.89 5.66 -0.65
N LYS A 102 11.16 5.67 -0.23
CA LYS A 102 11.99 6.88 -0.16
C LYS A 102 12.12 7.59 -1.50
N LYS A 103 12.31 6.82 -2.58
CA LYS A 103 12.37 7.34 -3.94
C LYS A 103 11.08 8.06 -4.32
N LEU A 104 9.91 7.49 -4.01
CA LEU A 104 8.64 8.17 -4.27
C LEU A 104 8.42 9.35 -3.32
N LEU A 105 8.90 9.27 -2.08
CA LEU A 105 8.78 10.36 -1.11
C LEU A 105 9.71 11.55 -1.41
N ASN A 106 10.71 11.38 -2.28
CA ASN A 106 11.80 12.34 -2.50
C ASN A 106 12.60 12.63 -1.21
N VAL A 107 12.90 11.60 -0.43
CA VAL A 107 13.70 11.69 0.79
C VAL A 107 14.90 10.73 0.72
N ALA A 108 16.06 11.16 1.21
CA ALA A 108 17.31 10.39 1.19
C ALA A 108 17.38 9.29 2.28
#